data_AF-A0A419VW46-F1
#
_entry.id   AF-A0A419VW46-F1
#
_cell.length_a   1.000
_cell.length_b   1.000
_cell.length_c   1.000
_cell.angle_alpha   90.00
_cell.angle_beta   90.00
_cell.angle_gamma   90.00
#
_symmetry.space_group_name_H-M   'P 1'
#
loop_
_entity.id
_entity.type
_entity.pdbx_description
1 polymer ?
#
loop_
_entity_poly.entity_id
_entity_poly.type
_entity_poly.pdbx_seq_one_letter_code
_entity_poly.pdbx_strand_id
1 'polypeptide(L)'
;MNNSKDSFSNLQLTFLLLLRFSVGWHILYEGLAKALSPQWSSLVFLQQTRGLFTGMSDWIVSNPVVLNLVDFLNTWGLISIGLGVVLGLFFRGAVISGATILLFYFLCNPPLIGSGYSSPVDGNNLLIDETLIEALSLCVLALFPTNRIFGLDAFTSKLKTLKNTK
;
A
#
# COMPACT_ATOMS: atom_id res chain seq x y z
N MET A 1 19.01 -26.73 21.94
CA MET A 1 17.97 -25.75 21.55
C MET A 1 17.58 -26.06 20.12
N ASN A 2 16.34 -26.51 19.90
CA ASN A 2 15.85 -26.93 18.58
C ASN A 2 15.88 -25.75 17.61
N ASN A 3 16.75 -25.83 16.60
CA ASN A 3 16.65 -25.03 15.39
C ASN A 3 15.53 -25.63 14.52
N SER A 4 14.27 -25.34 14.84
CA SER A 4 13.21 -25.45 13.84
C SER A 4 13.49 -24.37 12.80
N LYS A 5 14.06 -24.77 11.66
CA LYS A 5 13.99 -23.94 10.46
C LYS A 5 12.51 -23.80 10.15
N ASP A 6 11.91 -22.67 10.52
CA ASP A 6 10.52 -22.33 10.20
C ASP A 6 10.36 -22.33 8.67
N SER A 7 10.07 -23.50 8.14
CA SER A 7 9.92 -23.75 6.72
C SER A 7 8.43 -23.74 6.46
N PHE A 8 7.94 -22.65 5.84
CA PHE A 8 6.55 -22.56 5.43
C PHE A 8 6.19 -23.74 4.54
N SER A 9 4.98 -24.29 4.72
CA SER A 9 4.44 -25.27 3.78
C SER A 9 4.30 -24.64 2.39
N ASN A 10 4.45 -25.44 1.34
CA ASN A 10 4.26 -24.99 -0.05
C ASN A 10 2.92 -24.28 -0.24
N LEU A 11 1.86 -24.73 0.44
CA LEU A 11 0.55 -24.11 0.39
C LEU A 11 0.55 -22.72 1.05
N GLN A 12 1.15 -22.58 2.23
CA GLN A 12 1.28 -21.29 2.92
C GLN A 12 2.05 -20.28 2.06
N LEU A 13 3.14 -20.72 1.43
CA LEU A 13 3.92 -19.89 0.52
C LEU A 13 3.11 -19.45 -0.69
N THR A 14 2.38 -20.36 -1.34
CA THR A 14 1.54 -20.04 -2.49
C THR A 14 0.50 -18.98 -2.14
N PHE A 15 -0.22 -19.12 -1.03
CA PHE A 15 -1.23 -18.15 -0.62
C PHE A 15 -0.62 -16.80 -0.21
N LEU A 16 0.56 -16.78 0.42
CA LEU A 16 1.28 -15.53 0.72
C LEU A 16 1.73 -14.81 -0.57
N LEU A 17 2.18 -15.56 -1.57
CA LEU A 17 2.55 -15.00 -2.87
C LEU A 17 1.31 -14.46 -3.60
N LEU A 18 0.20 -15.20 -3.60
CA LEU A 18 -1.06 -14.71 -4.17
C LEU A 18 -1.52 -13.42 -3.48
N LEU A 19 -1.53 -13.39 -2.15
CA LEU A 19 -1.87 -12.18 -1.38
C LEU A 19 -0.98 -11.00 -1.79
N ARG A 20 0.34 -11.24 -1.87
CA ARG A 20 1.31 -10.22 -2.26
C ARG A 20 1.06 -9.68 -3.66
N PHE A 21 0.83 -10.54 -4.64
CA PHE A 21 0.56 -10.11 -6.01
C PHE A 21 -0.78 -9.39 -6.12
N SER A 22 -1.82 -9.88 -5.45
CA SER A 22 -3.15 -9.23 -5.46
C SER A 22 -3.11 -7.83 -4.87
N VAL A 23 -2.57 -7.68 -3.65
CA VAL A 23 -2.50 -6.37 -2.96
C VAL A 23 -1.52 -5.44 -3.67
N GLY A 24 -0.37 -5.95 -4.09
CA GLY A 24 0.60 -5.15 -4.84
C GLY A 24 0.06 -4.67 -6.18
N TRP A 25 -0.70 -5.52 -6.89
CA TRP A 25 -1.37 -5.15 -8.14
C TRP A 25 -2.44 -4.09 -7.91
N HIS A 26 -3.25 -4.24 -6.87
CA HIS A 26 -4.33 -3.29 -6.60
C HIS A 26 -3.78 -1.89 -6.29
N ILE A 27 -2.78 -1.78 -5.40
CA ILE A 27 -2.09 -0.52 -5.10
C ILE A 27 -1.43 0.09 -6.35
N LEU A 28 -0.81 -0.75 -7.20
CA LEU A 28 -0.20 -0.30 -8.44
C LEU A 28 -1.24 0.24 -9.43
N TYR A 29 -2.33 -0.49 -9.60
CA TYR A 29 -3.45 -0.10 -10.46
C TYR A 29 -4.07 1.21 -9.98
N GLU A 30 -4.28 1.37 -8.67
CA GLU A 30 -4.75 2.61 -8.06
C GLU A 30 -3.85 3.81 -8.39
N GLY A 31 -2.53 3.64 -8.36
CA GLY A 31 -1.59 4.68 -8.77
C GLY A 31 -1.61 4.96 -10.27
N LEU A 32 -1.68 3.90 -11.10
CA LEU A 32 -1.74 4.03 -12.57
C LEU A 32 -3.04 4.70 -13.04
N ALA A 33 -4.17 4.34 -12.44
CA ALA A 33 -5.47 4.96 -12.74
C ALA A 33 -5.43 6.47 -12.49
N LYS A 34 -4.76 6.90 -11.41
CA LYS A 34 -4.54 8.32 -11.10
C LYS A 34 -3.62 9.00 -12.12
N ALA A 35 -2.51 8.35 -12.48
CA ALA A 35 -1.57 8.89 -13.47
C ALA A 35 -2.17 9.03 -14.87
N LEU A 36 -3.08 8.12 -15.24
CA LEU A 36 -3.73 8.08 -16.55
C LEU A 36 -4.98 8.96 -16.62
N SER A 37 -5.45 9.49 -15.49
CA SER A 37 -6.63 10.34 -15.40
C SER A 37 -6.24 11.83 -15.35
N PRO A 38 -6.36 12.59 -16.45
CA PRO A 38 -5.82 13.96 -16.52
C PRO A 38 -6.49 14.94 -15.54
N GLN A 39 -7.70 14.63 -15.09
CA GLN A 39 -8.47 15.45 -14.14
C GLN A 39 -8.39 14.93 -12.69
N TRP A 40 -7.61 13.89 -12.42
CA TRP A 40 -7.53 13.34 -11.07
C TRP A 40 -6.83 14.32 -10.12
N SER A 41 -7.39 14.47 -8.92
CA SER A 41 -6.80 15.23 -7.83
C SER A 41 -7.26 14.66 -6.48
N SER A 42 -6.43 14.80 -5.46
CA SER A 42 -6.76 14.47 -4.07
C SER A 42 -7.69 15.48 -3.42
N LEU A 43 -8.01 16.60 -4.07
CA LEU A 43 -8.87 17.68 -3.56
C LEU A 43 -10.16 17.15 -2.94
N VAL A 44 -10.87 16.30 -3.68
CA VAL A 44 -12.17 15.75 -3.26
C VAL A 44 -12.02 14.90 -1.99
N PHE A 45 -10.98 14.06 -1.95
CA PHE A 45 -10.66 13.24 -0.79
C PHE A 45 -10.29 14.09 0.43
N LEU A 46 -9.51 15.15 0.23
CA LEU A 46 -9.08 16.05 1.30
C LEU A 46 -10.23 16.90 1.86
N GLN A 47 -11.14 17.37 1.02
CA GLN A 47 -12.33 18.14 1.45
C GLN A 47 -13.28 17.33 2.35
N GLN A 48 -13.20 16.01 2.28
CA GLN A 48 -14.04 15.12 3.07
C GLN A 48 -13.39 14.67 4.36
N THR A 49 -12.10 14.98 4.53
CA THR A 49 -11.31 14.54 5.67
C THR A 49 -12.03 14.90 6.96
N ARG A 50 -12.13 13.92 7.87
CA ARG A 50 -12.76 14.07 9.18
C ARG A 50 -11.76 13.77 10.28
N GLY A 51 -12.07 14.23 11.49
CA GLY A 51 -11.27 13.94 12.67
C GLY A 51 -10.02 14.83 12.79
N LEU A 52 -8.89 14.23 13.16
CA LEU A 52 -7.69 14.97 13.59
C LEU A 52 -6.92 15.66 12.46
N PHE A 53 -7.15 15.24 11.21
CA PHE A 53 -6.39 15.73 10.05
C PHE A 53 -7.07 16.86 9.27
N THR A 54 -8.23 17.34 9.73
CA THR A 54 -9.00 18.42 9.08
C THR A 54 -8.20 19.71 8.89
N GLY A 55 -7.47 20.15 9.93
CA GLY A 55 -6.64 21.36 9.82
C GLY A 55 -5.50 21.23 8.79
N MET A 56 -4.95 20.02 8.63
CA MET A 56 -3.93 19.74 7.62
C MET A 56 -4.55 19.69 6.22
N SER A 57 -5.71 19.04 6.05
CA SER A 57 -6.39 18.97 4.76
C SER A 57 -6.83 20.35 4.28
N ASP A 58 -7.37 21.20 5.17
CA ASP A 58 -7.79 22.56 4.82
C ASP A 58 -6.60 23.43 4.39
N TRP A 59 -5.45 23.27 5.04
CA TRP A 59 -4.21 23.94 4.63
C TRP A 59 -3.72 23.47 3.26
N ILE A 60 -3.78 22.16 2.97
CA ILE A 60 -3.40 21.62 1.66
C ILE A 60 -4.37 22.12 0.58
N VAL A 61 -5.68 22.06 0.83
CA VAL A 61 -6.73 22.45 -0.13
C VAL A 61 -6.68 23.95 -0.44
N SER A 62 -6.33 24.79 0.54
CA SER A 62 -6.21 26.24 0.35
C SER A 62 -4.94 26.66 -0.41
N ASN A 63 -3.96 25.77 -0.57
CA ASN A 63 -2.70 26.07 -1.27
C ASN A 63 -2.52 25.19 -2.51
N PRO A 64 -2.72 25.74 -3.73
CA PRO A 64 -2.61 24.98 -4.98
C PRO A 64 -1.25 24.33 -5.21
N VAL A 65 -0.16 24.94 -4.72
CA VAL A 65 1.19 24.38 -4.89
C VAL A 65 1.37 23.12 -4.03
N VAL A 66 0.89 23.17 -2.79
CA VAL A 66 0.94 22.03 -1.87
C VAL A 66 0.01 20.92 -2.35
N LEU A 67 -1.19 21.26 -2.81
CA LEU A 67 -2.14 20.30 -3.39
C LEU A 67 -1.53 19.55 -4.58
N ASN A 68 -0.91 20.25 -5.53
CA ASN A 68 -0.24 19.61 -6.67
C ASN A 68 0.90 18.68 -6.24
N LEU A 69 1.65 19.04 -5.19
CA LEU A 69 2.69 18.19 -4.64
C LEU A 69 2.10 16.92 -4.01
N VAL A 70 1.00 17.05 -3.27
CA VAL A 70 0.29 15.90 -2.68
C VAL A 70 -0.27 14.99 -3.77
N ASP A 71 -0.84 15.56 -4.84
CA ASP A 71 -1.35 14.80 -6.00
C ASP A 71 -0.23 14.01 -6.68
N PHE A 72 0.92 14.66 -6.89
CA PHE A 72 2.12 14.04 -7.44
C PHE A 72 2.63 12.91 -6.54
N LEU A 73 2.81 13.18 -5.25
CA LEU A 73 3.33 12.21 -4.28
C LEU A 73 2.39 11.03 -4.09
N ASN A 74 1.08 11.26 -4.07
CA ASN A 74 0.09 10.20 -3.97
C ASN A 74 0.16 9.29 -5.20
N THR A 75 0.08 9.86 -6.40
CA THR A 75 0.11 9.12 -7.66
C THR A 75 1.39 8.30 -7.81
N TRP A 76 2.55 8.96 -7.77
CA TRP A 76 3.83 8.28 -7.98
C TRP A 76 4.28 7.45 -6.78
N GLY A 77 3.84 7.82 -5.57
CA GLY A 77 4.06 7.04 -4.36
C GLY A 77 3.37 5.69 -4.44
N LEU A 78 2.07 5.65 -4.78
CA LEU A 78 1.34 4.40 -4.95
C LEU A 78 1.93 3.53 -6.06
N ILE A 79 2.32 4.11 -7.20
CA ILE A 79 2.99 3.37 -8.28
C ILE A 79 4.30 2.74 -7.78
N SER A 80 5.14 3.53 -7.11
CA SER A 80 6.45 3.08 -6.62
C SER A 80 6.30 1.98 -5.57
N ILE A 81 5.33 2.13 -4.66
CA ILE A 81 5.00 1.14 -3.63
C ILE A 81 4.48 -0.14 -4.28
N GLY A 82 3.49 -0.04 -5.18
CA GLY A 82 2.91 -1.18 -5.88
C GLY A 82 3.96 -1.96 -6.65
N LEU A 83 4.84 -1.29 -7.39
CA LEU A 83 5.98 -1.92 -8.06
C LEU A 83 6.93 -2.59 -7.06
N GLY A 84 7.27 -1.93 -5.94
CA GLY A 84 8.12 -2.49 -4.90
C GLY A 84 7.54 -3.78 -4.29
N VAL A 85 6.23 -3.80 -4.03
CA VAL A 85 5.51 -4.97 -3.50
C VAL A 85 5.44 -6.09 -4.54
N VAL A 86 5.03 -5.80 -5.79
CA VAL A 86 4.92 -6.80 -6.86
C VAL A 86 6.29 -7.41 -7.18
N LEU A 87 7.28 -6.58 -7.51
CA LEU A 87 8.62 -7.01 -7.90
C LEU A 87 9.42 -7.58 -6.71
N GLY A 88 9.10 -7.15 -5.49
CA GLY A 88 9.84 -7.52 -4.28
C GLY A 88 11.21 -6.88 -4.24
N LEU A 89 11.26 -5.61 -4.66
CA LEU A 89 12.43 -4.74 -4.61
C LEU A 89 12.26 -3.81 -3.41
N PHE A 90 13.24 -3.79 -2.50
CA PHE A 90 13.11 -3.09 -1.21
C PHE A 90 11.82 -3.47 -0.47
N PHE A 91 11.46 -4.75 -0.49
CA PHE A 91 10.12 -5.24 -0.14
C PHE A 91 9.63 -4.76 1.24
N ARG A 92 10.52 -4.80 2.25
CA ARG A 92 10.17 -4.33 3.60
C ARG A 92 9.81 -2.84 3.63
N GLY A 93 10.57 -2.02 2.90
CA GLY A 93 10.29 -0.60 2.78
C GLY A 93 8.95 -0.38 2.08
N ALA A 94 8.75 -1.02 0.93
CA ALA A 94 7.53 -0.88 0.13
C ALA A 94 6.26 -1.27 0.91
N VAL A 95 6.28 -2.41 1.61
CA VAL A 95 5.13 -2.89 2.37
C VAL A 95 4.83 -2.00 3.58
N ILE A 96 5.86 -1.52 4.30
CA ILE A 96 5.66 -0.59 5.43
C ILE A 96 5.11 0.75 4.92
N SER A 97 5.70 1.33 3.88
CA SER A 97 5.20 2.60 3.32
C SER A 97 3.79 2.47 2.78
N GLY A 98 3.46 1.35 2.13
CA GLY A 98 2.10 1.05 1.67
C GLY A 98 1.11 0.92 2.81
N ALA A 99 1.47 0.21 3.88
CA ALA A 99 0.60 0.09 5.05
C ALA A 99 0.38 1.47 5.70
N THR A 100 1.43 2.28 5.83
CA THR A 100 1.34 3.62 6.40
C THR A 100 0.45 4.54 5.57
N ILE A 101 0.59 4.58 4.24
CA ILE A 101 -0.20 5.48 3.41
C ILE A 101 -1.68 5.07 3.36
N LEU A 102 -1.98 3.78 3.31
CA LEU A 102 -3.36 3.28 3.34
C LEU A 102 -4.01 3.50 4.71
N LEU A 103 -3.29 3.30 5.81
CA LEU A 103 -3.79 3.65 7.14
C LEU A 103 -4.04 5.15 7.25
N PHE A 104 -3.20 5.99 6.66
CA PHE A 104 -3.44 7.43 6.62
C PHE A 104 -4.74 7.75 5.87
N TYR A 105 -5.01 7.09 4.73
CA TYR A 105 -6.27 7.28 4.02
C TYR A 105 -7.49 6.88 4.83
N PHE A 106 -7.43 5.72 5.48
CA PHE A 106 -8.48 5.24 6.37
C PHE A 106 -8.74 6.21 7.53
N LEU A 107 -7.68 6.79 8.12
CA LEU A 107 -7.80 7.75 9.22
C LEU A 107 -8.33 9.12 8.78
N CYS A 108 -8.01 9.56 7.56
CA CYS A 108 -8.55 10.80 6.99
C CYS A 108 -10.05 10.67 6.71
N ASN A 109 -10.48 9.55 6.14
CA ASN A 109 -11.86 9.33 5.72
C ASN A 109 -12.38 7.98 6.23
N PRO A 110 -12.62 7.83 7.55
CA PRO A 110 -13.13 6.58 8.08
C PRO A 110 -14.56 6.34 7.56
N PRO A 111 -14.91 5.12 7.12
CA PRO A 111 -16.22 4.77 6.57
C PRO A 111 -17.27 4.74 7.70
N LEU A 112 -17.70 5.92 8.13
CA LEU A 112 -18.69 6.12 9.18
C LEU A 112 -20.07 6.38 8.57
N ILE A 113 -21.10 5.82 9.23
CA ILE A 113 -22.51 6.00 8.88
C ILE A 113 -22.85 7.50 8.77
N GLY A 114 -23.45 7.91 7.66
CA GLY A 114 -23.88 9.30 7.41
C GLY A 114 -22.81 10.21 6.77
N SER A 115 -21.71 9.65 6.26
CA SER A 115 -20.78 10.37 5.40
C SER A 115 -21.26 10.32 3.95
N GLY A 116 -21.60 11.47 3.35
CA GLY A 116 -22.15 11.58 1.98
C GLY A 116 -21.16 11.26 0.86
N TYR A 117 -20.15 10.43 1.14
CA TYR A 117 -19.17 9.91 0.19
C TYR A 117 -19.03 8.40 0.33
N SER A 118 -20.16 7.70 0.44
CA SER A 118 -20.26 6.46 -0.30
C SER A 118 -20.15 6.84 -1.77
N SER A 119 -18.99 6.59 -2.36
CA SER A 119 -18.95 6.32 -3.80
C SER A 119 -20.13 5.39 -4.08
N PRO A 120 -21.03 5.67 -5.05
CA PRO A 120 -22.28 4.91 -5.20
C PRO A 120 -22.08 3.40 -5.42
N VAL A 121 -20.82 2.98 -5.61
CA VAL A 121 -20.37 1.62 -5.88
C VAL A 121 -20.06 0.84 -4.59
N ASP A 122 -19.65 1.51 -3.51
CA ASP A 122 -19.26 0.84 -2.26
C ASP A 122 -20.39 0.93 -1.24
N GLY A 123 -21.02 -0.22 -1.00
CA GLY A 123 -22.09 -0.36 -0.02
C GLY A 123 -21.65 0.07 1.39
N ASN A 124 -22.61 0.11 2.32
CA ASN A 124 -22.41 0.54 3.70
C ASN A 124 -21.44 -0.39 4.47
N ASN A 125 -20.13 -0.14 4.30
CA ASN A 125 -19.04 -0.77 5.02
C ASN A 125 -18.97 -0.13 6.41
N LEU A 126 -19.71 -0.71 7.37
CA LEU A 126 -19.95 -0.10 8.68
C LEU A 126 -18.69 0.27 9.47
N LEU A 127 -17.54 -0.37 9.20
CA LEU A 127 -16.25 -0.13 9.87
C LEU A 127 -15.01 -0.60 9.08
N ILE A 128 -15.16 -1.61 8.20
CA ILE A 128 -14.05 -2.22 7.46
C ILE A 128 -14.27 -1.94 5.98
N ASP A 129 -13.42 -1.09 5.40
CA ASP A 129 -13.38 -0.83 3.97
C ASP A 129 -12.22 -1.59 3.29
N GLU A 130 -12.17 -1.48 1.97
CA GLU A 130 -11.10 -2.05 1.15
C GLU A 130 -9.73 -1.53 1.57
N THR A 131 -9.58 -0.22 1.78
CA THR A 131 -8.35 0.43 2.23
C THR A 131 -7.77 -0.21 3.50
N LEU A 132 -8.62 -0.47 4.50
CA LEU A 132 -8.20 -1.11 5.75
C LEU A 132 -7.79 -2.57 5.52
N ILE A 133 -8.52 -3.32 4.68
CA ILE A 133 -8.20 -4.72 4.36
C ILE A 133 -6.83 -4.81 3.66
N GLU A 134 -6.55 -3.89 2.74
CA GLU A 134 -5.26 -3.82 2.06
C GLU A 134 -4.12 -3.45 3.02
N ALA A 135 -4.33 -2.46 3.89
CA ALA A 135 -3.35 -2.07 4.90
C ALA A 135 -3.01 -3.23 5.85
N LEU A 136 -4.02 -3.96 6.32
CA LEU A 136 -3.83 -5.15 7.16
C LEU A 136 -3.11 -6.27 6.39
N SER A 137 -3.44 -6.46 5.11
CA SER A 137 -2.76 -7.44 4.25
C SER A 137 -1.28 -7.10 4.07
N LEU A 138 -0.94 -5.82 3.89
CA LEU A 138 0.45 -5.37 3.90
C LEU A 138 1.13 -5.61 5.25
N CYS A 139 0.46 -5.33 6.37
CA CYS A 139 1.00 -5.66 7.70
C CYS A 139 1.31 -7.16 7.84
N VAL A 140 0.44 -8.04 7.35
CA VAL A 140 0.69 -9.50 7.30
C VAL A 140 1.95 -9.78 6.45
N LEU A 141 2.06 -9.19 5.27
CA LEU A 141 3.24 -9.37 4.39
C LEU A 141 4.54 -8.81 5.00
N ALA A 142 4.45 -7.78 5.86
CA ALA A 142 5.60 -7.26 6.60
C ALA A 142 6.06 -8.23 7.71
N LEU A 143 5.12 -8.88 8.38
CA LEU A 143 5.37 -9.87 9.43
C LEU A 143 5.86 -11.23 8.89
N PHE A 144 5.39 -11.61 7.71
CA PHE A 144 5.77 -12.85 7.02
C PHE A 144 6.60 -12.53 5.76
N PRO A 145 7.86 -12.07 5.89
CA PRO A 145 8.65 -11.63 4.76
C PRO A 145 9.00 -12.80 3.84
N THR A 146 8.20 -13.03 2.80
CA THR A 146 8.47 -14.00 1.73
C THR A 146 9.67 -13.59 0.85
N ASN A 147 10.21 -12.37 1.05
CA ASN A 147 11.32 -11.82 0.25
C ASN A 147 12.58 -12.69 0.23
N ARG A 148 12.81 -13.54 1.25
CA ARG A 148 13.98 -14.42 1.32
C ARG A 148 13.86 -15.65 0.42
N ILE A 149 12.64 -15.96 -0.02
CA ILE A 149 12.32 -17.14 -0.82
C ILE A 149 11.98 -16.72 -2.26
N PHE A 150 11.25 -15.60 -2.44
CA PHE A 150 10.81 -15.12 -3.75
C PHE A 150 10.82 -13.58 -3.81
N GLY A 151 11.62 -13.01 -4.74
CA GLY A 151 11.75 -11.57 -4.98
C GLY A 151 13.11 -11.20 -5.55
N LEU A 152 13.22 -10.04 -6.19
CA LEU A 152 14.49 -9.51 -6.70
C LEU A 152 15.54 -9.33 -5.58
N ASP A 153 15.08 -8.96 -4.37
CA ASP A 153 15.93 -8.89 -3.17
C ASP A 153 16.57 -10.25 -2.81
N ALA A 154 15.85 -11.37 -2.96
CA ALA A 154 16.43 -12.71 -2.75
C ALA A 154 17.46 -13.05 -3.82
N PHE A 155 17.16 -12.75 -5.09
CA PHE A 155 18.05 -13.09 -6.20
C PHE A 155 19.40 -12.35 -6.12
N THR A 156 19.37 -11.06 -5.81
CA THR A 156 20.59 -10.25 -5.65
C THR A 156 21.44 -10.71 -4.46
N SER A 157 20.82 -11.06 -3.32
CA SER A 157 21.56 -11.60 -2.17
C SER A 157 22.24 -12.93 -2.50
N LYS A 158 21.55 -13.83 -3.23
CA LYS A 158 22.09 -15.14 -3.62
C LYS A 158 23.26 -15.03 -4.59
N LEU A 159 23.19 -14.10 -5.54
CA LEU A 159 24.29 -13.80 -6.46
C LEU A 159 25.52 -13.22 -5.73
N LYS A 160 25.33 -12.36 -4.74
CA LYS A 160 26.42 -11.78 -3.95
C LYS A 160 27.16 -12.86 -3.16
N THR A 161 26.46 -13.84 -2.62
CA THR A 161 27.05 -14.98 -1.89
C THR A 161 27.86 -15.92 -2.80
N LEU A 162 27.37 -16.18 -4.01
CA LEU A 162 28.07 -17.03 -5.00
C LEU A 162 29.34 -16.37 -5.54
N LYS A 163 29.40 -15.04 -5.59
CA LYS A 163 30.57 -14.29 -6.05
C LYS A 163 31.66 -14.17 -4.98
N ASN A 164 31.31 -14.35 -3.69
CA ASN A 164 32.25 -14.30 -2.56
C ASN A 164 32.87 -15.67 -2.21
N THR A 165 32.42 -16.74 -2.88
CA THR A 165 32.90 -18.12 -2.69
C THR A 165 33.74 -18.63 -3.87
N LYS A 166 34.05 -17.77 -4.84
CA LYS A 166 35.07 -17.96 -5.87
C LYS A 166 36.17 -16.93 -5.67
#